data_AF-A0A970JHC7-F1
#
_entry.id   AF-A0A970JHC7-F1
#
_cell.length_a   1.000
_cell.length_b   1.000
_cell.length_c   1.000
_cell.angle_alpha   90.00
_cell.angle_beta   90.00
_cell.angle_gamma   90.00
#
_symmetry.space_group_name_H-M   'P 1'
#
loop_
_entity.id
_entity.type
_entity.pdbx_description
1 polymer ?
#
loop_
_entity_poly.entity_id
_entity_poly.type
_entity_poly.pdbx_seq_one_letter_code
_entity_poly.pdbx_strand_id
1 'polypeptide(L)'
;MFKFRRMSARIALYAGALILIIAVGLGALAYYNGAAAVVREVERALQMQAVTAGEYLASRLETPLAILELLADRAELKTMDWEQQAAVLQQELARTPEFLALGVVSPDGTTRYADGSTAALGDRDYVIRAFAGEPVISDMIVSRVTNSLVLMYAVPIKVGDSVLGVLIGRRDAGVVSEIADELGFGEFGWAYVFGQDGTLFAHPDRELVFAQVSIFDPSTPLYAAGQAVQAAAGSGVIRYHLDDGDERIVGIAPVPSSTWTIAVGAMRDEVLAGVNQLRSVLIGLSLLFIAVGLVTAAAVGHRIANPLRRIQKVIAAVAAGDLTSISEVALHDEVGLVSTALNDTIARIREAISLVNSTTIELNSYSEGLAAAAQEVSASVEEVASTTNEFSSTLDQVNSNAQTVGSAASAVADRASQGEHALTSIVSQMQQLRQNAQQLAEDVSGLAKLSEEINSIVSLIGSIADQTDLLALNAAIEAARAGEHGRG
;
A
#
# COMPACT_ATOMS: atom_id res chain seq x y z
N MET A 1 -9.80 -13.48 12.46
CA MET A 1 -8.76 -12.52 12.03
C MET A 1 -7.40 -13.24 12.07
N PHE A 2 -6.94 -13.80 10.95
CA PHE A 2 -5.68 -14.56 10.90
C PHE A 2 -4.48 -13.62 11.12
N LYS A 3 -3.78 -13.73 12.27
CA LYS A 3 -2.57 -12.94 12.57
C LYS A 3 -1.37 -13.48 11.79
N PHE A 4 -1.29 -13.15 10.50
CA PHE A 4 -0.08 -13.41 9.72
C PHE A 4 1.09 -12.55 10.23
N ARG A 5 2.19 -13.21 10.61
CA ARG A 5 3.44 -12.59 11.14
C ARG A 5 4.36 -12.03 10.03
N ARG A 6 4.12 -12.33 8.75
CA ARG A 6 4.96 -11.90 7.61
C ARG A 6 4.16 -10.98 6.69
N MET A 7 4.71 -9.79 6.41
CA MET A 7 4.11 -8.79 5.52
C MET A 7 3.83 -9.36 4.12
N SER A 8 4.75 -10.17 3.58
CA SER A 8 4.59 -10.82 2.28
C SER A 8 3.34 -11.72 2.20
N ALA A 9 3.03 -12.45 3.28
CA ALA A 9 1.86 -13.33 3.32
C ALA A 9 0.55 -12.54 3.34
N ARG A 10 0.53 -11.36 3.99
CA ARG A 10 -0.65 -10.48 3.96
C ARG A 10 -0.90 -9.89 2.58
N ILE A 11 0.17 -9.42 1.91
CA ILE A 11 0.07 -8.88 0.55
C ILE A 11 -0.45 -9.96 -0.41
N ALA A 12 0.12 -11.16 -0.36
CA ALA A 12 -0.33 -12.29 -1.18
C ALA A 12 -1.79 -12.67 -0.91
N LEU A 13 -2.22 -12.67 0.36
CA LEU A 13 -3.61 -12.96 0.72
C LEU A 13 -4.58 -11.91 0.18
N TYR A 14 -4.29 -10.62 0.34
CA TYR A 14 -5.17 -9.55 -0.16
C TYR A 14 -5.24 -9.50 -1.68
N ALA A 15 -4.09 -9.64 -2.36
CA ALA A 15 -4.03 -9.71 -3.81
C ALA A 15 -4.79 -10.95 -4.33
N GLY A 16 -4.55 -12.11 -3.73
CA GLY A 16 -5.24 -13.35 -4.07
C GLY A 16 -6.75 -13.26 -3.85
N ALA A 17 -7.20 -12.66 -2.74
CA ALA A 17 -8.62 -12.44 -2.48
C ALA A 17 -9.27 -11.49 -3.50
N LEU A 18 -8.58 -10.41 -3.87
CA LEU A 18 -9.07 -9.47 -4.89
C LEU A 18 -9.20 -10.15 -6.26
N ILE A 19 -8.17 -10.90 -6.68
CA ILE A 19 -8.18 -11.64 -7.95
C ILE A 19 -9.29 -12.69 -7.95
N LEU A 20 -9.48 -13.41 -6.84
CA LEU A 20 -10.56 -14.37 -6.69
C LEU A 20 -11.93 -13.71 -6.85
N ILE A 21 -12.17 -12.58 -6.18
CA ILE A 21 -13.45 -11.85 -6.28
C ILE A 21 -13.70 -11.40 -7.72
N ILE A 22 -12.69 -10.84 -8.40
CA ILE A 22 -12.81 -10.39 -9.79
C ILE A 22 -13.06 -11.58 -10.72
N ALA A 23 -12.30 -12.66 -10.58
CA ALA A 23 -12.40 -13.84 -11.43
C ALA A 23 -13.76 -14.55 -11.28
N VAL A 24 -14.21 -14.74 -10.03
CA VAL A 24 -15.52 -15.33 -9.74
C VAL A 24 -16.65 -14.41 -10.19
N GLY A 25 -16.55 -13.09 -9.93
CA GLY A 25 -17.57 -12.12 -10.32
C GLY A 25 -17.73 -12.01 -11.83
N LEU A 26 -16.63 -11.83 -12.57
CA LEU A 26 -16.64 -11.76 -14.03
C LEU A 26 -17.02 -13.11 -14.65
N GLY A 27 -16.51 -14.23 -14.11
CA GLY A 27 -16.84 -15.57 -14.59
C GLY A 27 -18.33 -15.90 -14.42
N ALA A 28 -18.91 -15.59 -13.26
CA ALA A 28 -20.33 -15.75 -13.01
C ALA A 28 -21.16 -14.85 -13.93
N LEU A 29 -20.81 -13.57 -14.06
CA LEU A 29 -21.50 -12.63 -14.93
C LEU A 29 -21.48 -13.08 -16.40
N ALA A 30 -20.30 -13.51 -16.89
CA ALA A 30 -20.14 -14.03 -18.25
C ALA A 30 -20.98 -15.29 -18.48
N TYR A 31 -20.99 -16.22 -17.51
CA TYR A 31 -21.80 -17.44 -17.61
C TYR A 31 -23.30 -17.13 -17.64
N TYR A 32 -23.82 -16.33 -16.69
CA TYR A 32 -25.25 -16.03 -16.64
C TYR A 32 -25.72 -15.24 -17.86
N ASN A 33 -24.96 -14.23 -18.29
CA ASN A 33 -25.32 -13.45 -19.48
C ASN A 33 -25.21 -14.30 -20.76
N GLY A 34 -24.18 -15.13 -20.87
CA GLY A 34 -23.99 -16.04 -22.00
C GLY A 34 -25.08 -17.10 -22.08
N ALA A 35 -25.36 -17.80 -20.98
CA ALA A 35 -26.43 -18.80 -20.91
C ALA A 35 -27.79 -18.19 -21.26
N ALA A 36 -28.12 -17.03 -20.67
CA ALA A 36 -29.39 -16.36 -20.94
C ALA A 36 -29.49 -15.87 -22.39
N ALA A 37 -28.39 -15.43 -23.00
CA ALA A 37 -28.37 -15.02 -24.40
C ALA A 37 -28.56 -16.21 -25.36
N VAL A 38 -27.85 -17.32 -25.11
CA VAL A 38 -27.97 -18.54 -25.92
C VAL A 38 -29.37 -19.12 -25.81
N VAL A 39 -29.93 -19.22 -24.59
CA VAL A 39 -31.31 -19.71 -24.40
C VAL A 39 -32.30 -18.85 -25.17
N ARG A 40 -32.26 -17.51 -25.04
CA ARG A 40 -33.17 -16.63 -25.78
C ARG A 40 -33.06 -16.79 -27.30
N GLU A 41 -31.86 -17.03 -27.81
CA GLU A 41 -31.65 -17.23 -29.24
C GLU A 41 -32.23 -18.58 -29.70
N VAL A 42 -32.02 -19.64 -28.92
CA VAL A 42 -32.63 -20.95 -29.18
C VAL A 42 -34.14 -20.89 -29.08
N GLU A 43 -34.72 -20.15 -28.14
CA GLU A 43 -36.17 -19.97 -28.06
C GLU A 43 -36.75 -19.36 -29.34
N ARG A 44 -36.10 -18.32 -29.88
CA ARG A 44 -36.50 -17.73 -31.16
C ARG A 44 -36.34 -18.72 -32.31
N ALA A 45 -35.22 -19.44 -32.34
CA ALA A 45 -34.94 -20.43 -33.37
C ALA A 45 -35.96 -21.58 -33.34
N LEU A 46 -36.30 -22.09 -32.15
CA LEU A 46 -37.32 -23.12 -31.95
C LEU A 46 -38.71 -22.65 -32.36
N GLN A 47 -39.07 -21.39 -32.06
CA GLN A 47 -40.35 -20.83 -32.51
C GLN A 47 -40.43 -20.77 -34.04
N MET A 48 -39.37 -20.29 -34.71
CA MET A 48 -39.31 -20.28 -36.18
C MET A 48 -39.33 -21.70 -36.75
N GLN A 49 -38.54 -22.60 -36.16
CA GLN A 49 -38.49 -24.01 -36.56
C GLN A 49 -39.85 -24.69 -36.41
N ALA A 50 -40.60 -24.41 -35.34
CA ALA A 50 -41.95 -24.95 -35.15
C ALA A 50 -42.92 -24.46 -36.24
N VAL A 51 -42.86 -23.17 -36.61
CA VAL A 51 -43.68 -22.63 -37.71
C VAL A 51 -43.31 -23.31 -39.03
N THR A 52 -42.02 -23.40 -39.37
CA THR A 52 -41.55 -24.06 -40.59
C THR A 52 -41.89 -25.55 -40.59
N ALA A 53 -41.77 -26.23 -39.45
CA ALA A 53 -42.15 -27.63 -39.29
C ALA A 53 -43.65 -27.82 -39.49
N GLY A 54 -44.49 -26.89 -39.03
CA GLY A 54 -45.93 -26.90 -39.23
C GLY A 54 -46.30 -26.74 -40.70
N GLU A 55 -45.69 -25.78 -41.40
CA GLU A 55 -45.86 -25.59 -42.85
C GLU A 55 -45.39 -26.80 -43.66
N TYR A 56 -44.25 -27.40 -43.28
CA TYR A 56 -43.72 -28.60 -43.94
C TYR A 56 -44.65 -29.81 -43.73
N LEU A 57 -45.12 -30.03 -42.50
CA LEU A 57 -46.07 -31.09 -42.21
C LEU A 57 -47.38 -30.90 -42.99
N ALA A 58 -47.93 -29.69 -43.01
CA ALA A 58 -49.13 -29.37 -43.80
C ALA A 58 -48.90 -29.69 -45.28
N SER A 59 -47.79 -29.23 -45.87
CA SER A 59 -47.46 -29.49 -47.28
C SER A 59 -47.33 -30.99 -47.59
N ARG A 60 -46.70 -31.77 -46.69
CA ARG A 60 -46.57 -33.22 -46.83
C ARG A 60 -47.90 -33.96 -46.71
N LEU A 61 -48.83 -33.45 -45.90
CA LEU A 61 -50.17 -33.99 -45.77
C LEU A 61 -51.07 -33.59 -46.95
N GLU A 62 -50.94 -32.39 -47.49
CA GLU A 62 -51.74 -31.91 -48.62
C GLU A 62 -51.38 -32.57 -49.97
N THR A 63 -50.12 -33.02 -50.13
CA THR A 63 -49.66 -33.62 -51.40
C THR A 63 -50.49 -34.85 -51.83
N PRO A 64 -50.72 -35.88 -50.98
CA PRO A 64 -51.61 -36.99 -51.29
C PRO A 64 -53.08 -36.57 -51.52
N LEU A 65 -53.54 -35.51 -50.84
CA LEU A 65 -54.89 -35.00 -51.04
C LEU A 65 -55.07 -34.49 -52.48
N ALA A 66 -54.10 -33.71 -52.98
CA ALA A 66 -54.09 -33.21 -54.36
C ALA A 66 -54.01 -34.35 -55.40
N ILE A 67 -53.31 -35.45 -55.09
CA ILE A 67 -53.29 -36.65 -55.95
C ILE A 67 -54.69 -37.27 -56.05
N LEU A 68 -55.42 -37.35 -54.93
CA LEU A 68 -56.80 -37.84 -54.94
C LEU A 68 -57.75 -36.88 -55.64
N GLU A 69 -57.56 -35.57 -55.56
CA GLU A 69 -58.31 -34.59 -56.35
C GLU A 69 -58.16 -34.81 -57.85
N LEU A 70 -56.92 -34.99 -58.32
CA LEU A 70 -56.67 -35.31 -59.72
C LEU A 70 -57.30 -36.64 -60.13
N LEU A 71 -57.30 -37.63 -59.23
CA LEU A 71 -57.90 -38.94 -59.48
C LEU A 71 -59.44 -38.89 -59.50
N ALA A 72 -60.06 -38.12 -58.60
CA ALA A 72 -61.50 -37.91 -58.53
C ALA A 72 -62.04 -37.20 -59.78
N ASP A 73 -61.20 -36.43 -60.48
CA ASP A 73 -61.59 -35.74 -61.71
C ASP A 73 -61.58 -36.64 -62.97
N ARG A 74 -61.05 -37.87 -62.88
CA ARG A 74 -61.01 -38.80 -64.02
C ARG A 74 -62.42 -39.20 -64.49
N ALA A 75 -62.57 -39.33 -65.81
CA ALA A 75 -63.86 -39.65 -66.43
C ALA A 75 -64.43 -40.98 -65.94
N GLU A 76 -63.57 -41.98 -65.78
CA GLU A 76 -63.89 -43.31 -65.29
C GLU A 76 -64.45 -43.26 -63.86
N LEU A 77 -63.92 -42.38 -62.99
CA LEU A 77 -64.41 -42.24 -61.62
C LEU A 77 -65.77 -41.54 -61.56
N LYS A 78 -66.03 -40.61 -62.49
CA LYS A 78 -67.31 -39.88 -62.59
C LYS A 78 -68.47 -40.74 -63.08
N THR A 79 -68.21 -41.90 -63.70
CA THR A 79 -69.27 -42.82 -64.16
C THR A 79 -70.08 -43.43 -63.01
N MET A 80 -69.51 -43.49 -61.80
CA MET A 80 -70.04 -44.24 -60.65
C MET A 80 -70.30 -45.72 -60.95
N ASP A 81 -69.70 -46.27 -62.00
CA ASP A 81 -69.68 -47.71 -62.30
C ASP A 81 -68.51 -48.37 -61.55
N TRP A 82 -68.83 -49.27 -60.63
CA TRP A 82 -67.82 -49.89 -59.77
C TRP A 82 -66.77 -50.70 -60.53
N GLU A 83 -67.11 -51.35 -61.65
CA GLU A 83 -66.15 -52.18 -62.39
C GLU A 83 -65.08 -51.29 -63.05
N GLN A 84 -65.48 -50.14 -63.58
CA GLN A 84 -64.57 -49.14 -64.14
C GLN A 84 -63.77 -48.42 -63.05
N GLN A 85 -64.43 -48.03 -61.95
CA GLN A 85 -63.79 -47.39 -60.81
C GLN A 85 -62.73 -48.29 -60.17
N ALA A 86 -63.07 -49.56 -59.90
CA ALA A 86 -62.16 -50.51 -59.27
C ALA A 86 -60.90 -50.74 -60.11
N ALA A 87 -61.02 -50.86 -61.43
CA ALA A 87 -59.87 -51.04 -62.33
C ALA A 87 -58.88 -49.87 -62.23
N VAL A 88 -59.39 -48.63 -62.24
CA VAL A 88 -58.56 -47.42 -62.09
C VAL A 88 -57.94 -47.35 -60.70
N LEU A 89 -58.72 -47.59 -59.64
CA LEU A 89 -58.21 -47.54 -58.27
C LEU A 89 -57.13 -48.59 -58.00
N GLN A 90 -57.27 -49.81 -58.53
CA GLN A 90 -56.23 -50.83 -58.41
C GLN A 90 -54.94 -50.44 -59.11
N GLN A 91 -55.05 -49.85 -60.32
CA GLN A 91 -53.88 -49.37 -61.05
C GLN A 91 -53.18 -48.22 -60.31
N GLU A 92 -53.94 -47.27 -59.76
CA GLU A 92 -53.37 -46.13 -59.04
C GLU A 92 -52.81 -46.53 -57.67
N LEU A 93 -53.45 -47.45 -56.95
CA LEU A 93 -52.92 -47.98 -55.69
C LEU A 93 -51.54 -48.63 -55.90
N ALA A 94 -51.32 -49.32 -57.02
CA ALA A 94 -50.01 -49.88 -57.36
C ALA A 94 -48.93 -48.82 -57.66
N ARG A 95 -49.34 -47.59 -57.99
CA ARG A 95 -48.45 -46.46 -58.33
C ARG A 95 -48.27 -45.47 -57.17
N THR A 96 -49.11 -45.56 -56.15
CA THR A 96 -49.14 -44.66 -54.99
C THR A 96 -48.97 -45.48 -53.70
N PRO A 97 -47.74 -45.95 -53.40
CA PRO A 97 -47.48 -46.82 -52.24
C PRO A 97 -47.76 -46.13 -50.89
N GLU A 98 -47.94 -44.80 -50.92
CA GLU A 98 -48.34 -43.99 -49.79
C GLU A 98 -49.77 -44.26 -49.29
N PHE A 99 -50.64 -44.84 -50.12
CA PHE A 99 -51.98 -45.28 -49.73
C PHE A 99 -51.99 -46.80 -49.46
N LEU A 100 -52.55 -47.18 -48.32
CA LEU A 100 -52.83 -48.56 -47.96
C LEU A 100 -54.03 -49.13 -48.73
N ALA A 101 -55.03 -48.27 -49.01
CA ALA A 101 -56.20 -48.63 -49.79
C ALA A 101 -56.86 -47.38 -50.39
N LEU A 102 -57.43 -47.53 -51.58
CA LEU A 102 -58.29 -46.53 -52.21
C LEU A 102 -59.72 -47.08 -52.31
N GLY A 103 -60.72 -46.22 -52.19
CA GLY A 103 -62.12 -46.64 -52.29
C GLY A 103 -63.07 -45.52 -52.68
N VAL A 104 -64.29 -45.89 -53.05
CA VAL A 104 -65.37 -44.94 -53.36
C VAL A 104 -66.50 -45.13 -52.35
N VAL A 105 -66.98 -44.01 -51.81
CA VAL A 105 -68.19 -43.93 -51.00
C VAL A 105 -69.34 -43.51 -51.89
N SER A 106 -70.37 -44.35 -51.94
CA SER A 106 -71.62 -44.06 -52.63
C SER A 106 -72.53 -43.15 -51.78
N PRO A 107 -73.51 -42.45 -52.37
CA PRO A 107 -74.42 -41.55 -51.65
C PRO A 107 -75.24 -42.21 -50.53
N ASP A 108 -75.38 -43.53 -50.55
CA ASP A 108 -76.01 -44.33 -49.48
C ASP A 108 -75.11 -44.53 -48.25
N GLY A 109 -73.86 -44.03 -48.30
CA GLY A 109 -72.86 -44.17 -47.24
C GLY A 109 -72.07 -45.48 -47.29
N THR A 110 -72.35 -46.35 -48.27
CA THR A 110 -71.62 -47.61 -48.48
C THR A 110 -70.30 -47.32 -49.20
N THR A 111 -69.21 -47.83 -48.63
CA THR A 111 -67.86 -47.70 -49.18
C THR A 111 -67.40 -49.02 -49.78
N ARG A 112 -66.80 -48.97 -50.96
CA ARG A 112 -66.13 -50.09 -51.60
C ARG A 112 -64.68 -49.74 -51.88
N TYR A 113 -63.76 -50.62 -51.47
CA TYR A 113 -62.32 -50.46 -51.67
C TYR A 113 -61.81 -51.30 -52.83
N ALA A 114 -60.69 -50.88 -53.43
CA ALA A 114 -60.04 -51.55 -54.55
C ALA A 114 -59.58 -52.98 -54.22
N ASP A 115 -59.33 -53.27 -52.94
CA ASP A 115 -58.98 -54.59 -52.41
C ASP A 115 -60.19 -55.53 -52.21
N GLY A 116 -61.41 -55.06 -52.55
CA GLY A 116 -62.67 -55.79 -52.43
C GLY A 116 -63.34 -55.66 -51.06
N SER A 117 -62.71 -55.00 -50.07
CA SER A 117 -63.33 -54.76 -48.77
C SER A 117 -64.41 -53.67 -48.84
N THR A 118 -65.35 -53.71 -47.88
CA THR A 118 -66.45 -52.75 -47.80
C THR A 118 -66.66 -52.24 -46.38
N ALA A 119 -67.14 -51.01 -46.23
CA ALA A 119 -67.49 -50.44 -44.93
C ALA A 119 -68.64 -49.44 -45.05
N ALA A 120 -69.42 -49.27 -44.00
CA ALA A 120 -70.33 -48.13 -43.88
C ALA A 120 -69.56 -46.96 -43.26
N LEU A 121 -69.38 -45.86 -44.01
CA LEU A 121 -68.61 -44.68 -43.58
C LEU A 121 -69.39 -43.36 -43.72
N GLY A 122 -70.65 -43.40 -44.17
CA GLY A 122 -71.47 -42.18 -44.38
C GLY A 122 -71.69 -41.32 -43.13
N ASP A 123 -71.51 -41.88 -41.93
CA ASP A 123 -71.60 -41.17 -40.64
C ASP A 123 -70.28 -40.52 -40.20
N ARG A 124 -69.17 -40.76 -40.90
CA ARG A 124 -67.87 -40.20 -40.55
C ARG A 124 -67.75 -38.76 -41.03
N ASP A 125 -67.23 -37.88 -40.17
CA ASP A 125 -67.09 -36.44 -40.43
C ASP A 125 -66.40 -36.13 -41.77
N TYR A 126 -65.26 -36.77 -42.04
CA TYR A 126 -64.51 -36.55 -43.29
C TYR A 126 -65.30 -36.94 -44.56
N VAL A 127 -66.22 -37.91 -44.46
CA VAL A 127 -67.11 -38.29 -45.57
C VAL A 127 -68.23 -37.28 -45.73
N ILE A 128 -68.84 -36.84 -44.62
CA ILE A 128 -69.91 -35.84 -44.62
C ILE A 128 -69.40 -34.52 -45.23
N ARG A 129 -68.22 -34.06 -44.82
CA ARG A 129 -67.58 -32.85 -45.35
C ARG A 129 -67.19 -33.00 -46.82
N ALA A 130 -66.69 -34.16 -47.22
CA ALA A 130 -66.42 -34.43 -48.63
C ALA A 130 -67.70 -34.43 -49.47
N PHE A 131 -68.81 -34.99 -49.00
CA PHE A 131 -70.11 -34.87 -49.69
C PHE A 131 -70.64 -33.43 -49.75
N ALA A 132 -70.27 -32.58 -48.80
CA ALA A 132 -70.53 -31.13 -48.86
C ALA A 132 -69.65 -30.40 -49.90
N GLY A 133 -68.69 -31.10 -50.51
CA GLY A 133 -67.83 -30.60 -51.57
C GLY A 133 -66.45 -30.15 -51.09
N GLU A 134 -66.06 -30.40 -49.85
CA GLU A 134 -64.76 -30.04 -49.28
C GLU A 134 -63.76 -31.21 -49.34
N PRO A 135 -62.61 -31.08 -50.00
CA PRO A 135 -61.48 -32.00 -49.81
C PRO A 135 -61.03 -31.96 -48.34
N VAL A 136 -60.94 -33.11 -47.69
CA VAL A 136 -60.69 -33.22 -46.26
C VAL A 136 -59.68 -34.31 -45.93
N ILE A 137 -58.82 -34.00 -44.96
CA ILE A 137 -57.98 -34.96 -44.25
C ILE A 137 -58.64 -35.17 -42.88
N SER A 138 -58.91 -36.42 -42.51
CA SER A 138 -59.47 -36.73 -41.19
C SER A 138 -58.44 -36.52 -40.09
N ASP A 139 -58.90 -36.42 -38.84
CA ASP A 139 -58.04 -36.71 -37.70
C ASP A 139 -57.60 -38.19 -37.71
N MET A 140 -56.65 -38.55 -36.85
CA MET A 140 -56.26 -39.96 -36.68
C MET A 140 -57.42 -40.77 -36.10
N ILE A 141 -57.83 -41.81 -36.84
CA ILE A 141 -58.96 -42.65 -36.45
C ILE A 141 -58.64 -44.13 -36.59
N VAL A 142 -59.34 -44.96 -35.80
CA VAL A 142 -59.31 -46.40 -36.00
C VAL A 142 -60.19 -46.77 -37.21
N SER A 143 -59.56 -47.44 -38.18
CA SER A 143 -60.20 -47.96 -39.39
C SER A 143 -61.23 -49.04 -39.04
N ARG A 144 -62.46 -48.93 -39.57
CA ARG A 144 -63.49 -49.99 -39.41
C ARG A 144 -63.17 -51.26 -40.19
N VAL A 145 -62.23 -51.21 -41.13
CA VAL A 145 -61.84 -52.34 -41.98
C VAL A 145 -60.65 -53.08 -41.39
N THR A 146 -59.62 -52.34 -40.97
CA THR A 146 -58.33 -52.91 -40.53
C THR A 146 -58.15 -52.90 -39.02
N ASN A 147 -59.01 -52.20 -38.28
CA ASN A 147 -58.86 -51.99 -36.83
C ASN A 147 -57.50 -51.40 -36.42
N SER A 148 -56.83 -50.70 -37.34
CA SER A 148 -55.58 -49.99 -37.13
C SER A 148 -55.79 -48.48 -37.18
N LEU A 149 -54.88 -47.73 -36.55
CA LEU A 149 -54.87 -46.27 -36.59
C LEU A 149 -54.47 -45.81 -37.99
N VAL A 150 -55.29 -44.97 -38.61
CA VAL A 150 -55.10 -44.52 -39.99
C VAL A 150 -55.44 -43.04 -40.15
N LEU A 151 -54.92 -42.46 -41.23
CA LEU A 151 -55.32 -41.16 -41.74
C LEU A 151 -56.19 -41.36 -42.98
N MET A 152 -57.40 -40.78 -42.99
CA MET A 152 -58.31 -40.87 -44.12
C MET A 152 -58.31 -39.57 -44.90
N TYR A 153 -58.10 -39.68 -46.20
CA TYR A 153 -58.25 -38.61 -47.15
C TYR A 153 -59.56 -38.79 -47.87
N ALA A 154 -60.33 -37.71 -48.05
CA ALA A 154 -61.61 -37.76 -48.72
C ALA A 154 -61.77 -36.58 -49.66
N VAL A 155 -62.15 -36.89 -50.89
CA VAL A 155 -62.27 -35.93 -51.97
C VAL A 155 -63.60 -36.18 -52.70
N PRO A 156 -64.39 -35.14 -52.97
CA PRO A 156 -65.63 -35.28 -53.72
C PRO A 156 -65.38 -35.62 -55.20
N ILE A 157 -66.11 -36.62 -55.71
CA ILE A 157 -66.23 -36.90 -57.14
C ILE A 157 -67.36 -36.03 -57.67
N LYS A 158 -67.03 -34.99 -58.45
CA LYS A 158 -67.99 -33.97 -58.90
C LYS A 158 -68.21 -34.00 -60.42
N VAL A 159 -69.44 -33.68 -60.83
CA VAL A 159 -69.76 -33.28 -62.21
C VAL A 159 -70.52 -31.96 -62.14
N GLY A 160 -69.88 -30.87 -62.57
CA GLY A 160 -70.35 -29.51 -62.28
C GLY A 160 -70.39 -29.29 -60.76
N ASP A 161 -71.50 -28.77 -60.25
CA ASP A 161 -71.69 -28.51 -58.81
C ASP A 161 -72.25 -29.73 -58.03
N SER A 162 -72.55 -30.84 -58.70
CA SER A 162 -73.14 -32.04 -58.06
C SER A 162 -72.06 -33.04 -57.63
N VAL A 163 -72.08 -33.45 -56.36
CA VAL A 163 -71.22 -34.50 -55.82
C VAL A 163 -71.89 -35.86 -56.04
N LEU A 164 -71.29 -36.72 -56.87
CA LEU A 164 -71.81 -38.04 -57.23
C LEU A 164 -71.40 -39.14 -56.24
N GLY A 165 -70.27 -38.94 -55.56
CA GLY A 165 -69.65 -39.86 -54.62
C GLY A 165 -68.42 -39.22 -53.98
N VAL A 166 -67.77 -39.94 -53.08
CA VAL A 166 -66.52 -39.49 -52.45
C VAL A 166 -65.42 -40.52 -52.72
N LEU A 167 -64.32 -40.07 -53.30
CA LEU A 167 -63.09 -40.85 -53.38
C LEU A 167 -62.36 -40.75 -52.04
N ILE A 168 -61.98 -41.88 -51.47
CA ILE A 168 -61.22 -41.93 -50.23
C ILE A 168 -59.89 -42.67 -50.41
N GLY A 169 -58.87 -42.20 -49.70
CA GLY A 169 -57.59 -42.87 -49.55
C GLY A 169 -57.27 -43.12 -48.08
N ARG A 170 -56.86 -44.33 -47.75
CA ARG A 170 -56.39 -44.70 -46.41
C ARG A 170 -54.87 -44.66 -46.40
N ARG A 171 -54.27 -43.91 -45.48
CA ARG A 171 -52.82 -43.94 -45.22
C ARG A 171 -52.54 -44.46 -43.81
N ASP A 172 -51.34 -44.97 -43.63
CA ASP A 172 -50.86 -45.35 -42.30
C ASP A 172 -50.72 -44.11 -41.41
N ALA A 173 -51.15 -44.19 -40.15
CA ALA A 173 -51.03 -43.06 -39.23
C ALA A 173 -49.57 -42.77 -38.82
N GLY A 174 -48.69 -43.78 -38.88
CA GLY A 174 -47.27 -43.66 -38.56
C GLY A 174 -46.52 -42.64 -39.41
N VAL A 175 -47.04 -42.31 -40.60
CA VAL A 175 -46.47 -41.30 -41.50
C VAL A 175 -46.29 -39.94 -40.83
N VAL A 176 -47.21 -39.55 -39.93
CA VAL A 176 -47.13 -38.23 -39.27
C VAL A 176 -45.93 -38.20 -38.33
N SER A 177 -45.64 -39.30 -37.62
CA SER A 177 -44.46 -39.35 -36.77
C SER A 177 -43.17 -39.65 -37.52
N GLU A 178 -43.21 -40.34 -38.67
CA GLU A 178 -42.05 -40.40 -39.59
C GLU A 178 -41.66 -39.01 -40.11
N ILE A 179 -42.64 -38.20 -40.49
CA ILE A 179 -42.39 -36.80 -40.88
C ILE A 179 -41.85 -36.01 -39.69
N ALA A 180 -42.42 -36.18 -38.49
CA ALA A 180 -41.98 -35.46 -37.29
C ALA A 180 -40.55 -35.82 -36.85
N ASP A 181 -40.10 -37.07 -37.04
CA ASP A 181 -38.74 -37.50 -36.68
C ASP A 181 -37.66 -36.70 -37.44
N GLU A 182 -37.98 -36.19 -38.64
CA GLU A 182 -37.07 -35.35 -39.45
C GLU A 182 -37.06 -33.86 -39.04
N LEU A 183 -37.95 -33.46 -38.11
CA LEU A 183 -38.21 -32.05 -37.77
C LEU A 183 -37.62 -31.60 -36.43
N GLY A 184 -36.85 -32.47 -35.75
CA GLY A 184 -36.16 -32.15 -34.51
C GLY A 184 -35.17 -30.98 -34.64
N PHE A 185 -34.88 -30.33 -33.51
CA PHE A 185 -33.94 -29.21 -33.45
C PHE A 185 -32.59 -29.63 -32.84
N GLY A 186 -31.49 -29.44 -33.57
CA GLY A 186 -30.16 -29.84 -33.09
C GLY A 186 -29.88 -31.33 -33.31
N GLU A 187 -29.02 -31.92 -32.49
CA GLU A 187 -28.60 -33.33 -32.60
C GLU A 187 -29.54 -34.25 -31.79
N PHE A 188 -30.02 -33.80 -30.63
CA PHE A 188 -30.92 -34.57 -29.75
C PHE A 188 -32.31 -33.95 -29.61
N GLY A 189 -32.67 -33.02 -30.49
CA GLY A 189 -34.02 -32.49 -30.54
C GLY A 189 -35.03 -33.51 -31.08
N TRP A 190 -36.29 -33.24 -30.82
CA TRP A 190 -37.40 -34.07 -31.26
C TRP A 190 -38.56 -33.21 -31.73
N ALA A 191 -39.49 -33.78 -32.47
CA ALA A 191 -40.77 -33.15 -32.73
C ALA A 191 -41.93 -34.10 -32.41
N TYR A 192 -43.06 -33.51 -32.04
CA TYR A 192 -44.30 -34.23 -31.78
C TYR A 192 -45.49 -33.39 -32.23
N VAL A 193 -46.60 -34.05 -32.55
CA VAL A 193 -47.81 -33.41 -33.06
C VAL A 193 -48.98 -33.85 -32.19
N PHE A 194 -49.85 -32.91 -31.84
CA PHE A 194 -51.03 -33.18 -31.05
C PHE A 194 -52.26 -32.41 -31.55
N GLY A 195 -53.44 -32.97 -31.30
CA GLY A 195 -54.72 -32.35 -31.61
C GLY A 195 -55.15 -31.30 -30.59
N GLN A 196 -56.27 -30.62 -30.85
CA GLN A 196 -56.83 -29.60 -29.95
C GLN A 196 -57.18 -30.14 -28.56
N ASP A 197 -57.49 -31.43 -28.45
CA ASP A 197 -57.78 -32.16 -27.22
C ASP A 197 -56.52 -32.70 -26.50
N GLY A 198 -55.34 -32.40 -27.04
CA GLY A 198 -54.04 -32.84 -26.52
C GLY A 198 -53.66 -34.27 -26.94
N THR A 199 -54.49 -34.97 -27.71
CA THR A 199 -54.19 -36.33 -28.19
C THR A 199 -52.97 -36.31 -29.09
N LEU A 200 -52.00 -37.19 -28.82
CA LEU A 200 -50.78 -37.30 -29.62
C LEU A 200 -51.05 -38.00 -30.97
N PHE A 201 -50.64 -37.32 -32.04
CA PHE A 201 -50.67 -37.84 -33.41
C PHE A 201 -49.26 -38.15 -33.96
N ALA A 202 -48.23 -37.55 -33.37
CA ALA A 202 -46.85 -37.95 -33.61
C ALA A 202 -46.04 -37.76 -32.35
N HIS A 203 -45.15 -38.70 -32.06
CA HIS A 203 -44.18 -38.63 -30.97
C HIS A 203 -43.05 -39.64 -31.25
N PRO A 204 -41.79 -39.39 -30.81
CA PRO A 204 -40.70 -40.36 -30.97
C PRO A 204 -41.03 -41.73 -30.36
N ASP A 205 -41.71 -41.72 -29.21
CA ASP A 205 -42.32 -42.92 -28.64
C ASP A 205 -43.67 -43.22 -29.32
N ARG A 206 -43.65 -44.22 -30.20
CA ARG A 206 -44.81 -44.62 -31.01
C ARG A 206 -45.91 -45.28 -30.17
N GLU A 207 -45.58 -45.88 -29.03
CA GLU A 207 -46.59 -46.51 -28.17
C GLU A 207 -47.57 -45.47 -27.63
N LEU A 208 -47.10 -44.25 -27.35
CA LEU A 208 -47.94 -43.14 -26.90
C LEU A 208 -48.93 -42.68 -27.98
N VAL A 209 -48.53 -42.74 -29.25
CA VAL A 209 -49.40 -42.42 -30.39
C VAL A 209 -50.44 -43.51 -30.59
N PHE A 210 -50.03 -44.78 -30.56
CA PHE A 210 -50.95 -45.91 -30.71
C PHE A 210 -51.96 -46.01 -29.57
N ALA A 211 -51.56 -45.67 -28.35
CA ALA A 211 -52.44 -45.60 -27.19
C ALA A 211 -53.31 -44.33 -27.17
N GLN A 212 -53.15 -43.42 -28.15
CA GLN A 212 -53.85 -42.14 -28.24
C GLN A 212 -53.77 -41.33 -26.94
N VAL A 213 -52.56 -41.28 -26.35
CA VAL A 213 -52.32 -40.59 -25.09
C VAL A 213 -52.54 -39.09 -25.28
N SER A 214 -53.26 -38.46 -24.36
CA SER A 214 -53.43 -37.01 -24.33
C SER A 214 -52.43 -36.36 -23.39
N ILE A 215 -51.71 -35.34 -23.87
CA ILE A 215 -50.80 -34.54 -23.03
C ILE A 215 -51.54 -33.74 -21.95
N PHE A 216 -52.86 -33.59 -22.05
CA PHE A 216 -53.68 -32.91 -21.04
C PHE A 216 -54.20 -33.85 -19.95
N ASP A 217 -53.95 -35.17 -20.06
CA ASP A 217 -54.33 -36.14 -19.05
C ASP A 217 -53.29 -36.16 -17.89
N PRO A 218 -53.72 -35.90 -16.63
CA PRO A 218 -52.85 -35.91 -15.45
C PRO A 218 -52.15 -37.25 -15.15
N SER A 219 -52.65 -38.36 -15.69
CA SER A 219 -52.07 -39.69 -15.47
C SER A 219 -50.85 -39.97 -16.37
N THR A 220 -50.56 -39.08 -17.30
CA THR A 220 -49.52 -39.27 -18.32
C THR A 220 -48.19 -38.64 -17.91
N PRO A 221 -47.05 -39.23 -18.31
CA PRO A 221 -45.74 -38.64 -18.04
C PRO A 221 -45.54 -37.29 -18.76
N LEU A 222 -46.38 -36.98 -19.77
CA LEU A 222 -46.30 -35.75 -20.56
C LEU A 222 -47.23 -34.64 -20.03
N TYR A 223 -47.88 -34.82 -18.89
CA TYR A 223 -48.81 -33.86 -18.34
C TYR A 223 -48.19 -32.47 -18.09
N ALA A 224 -46.92 -32.42 -17.68
CA ALA A 224 -46.17 -31.17 -17.52
C ALA A 224 -46.04 -30.39 -18.85
N ALA A 225 -45.90 -31.09 -19.98
CA ALA A 225 -45.90 -30.48 -21.30
C ALA A 225 -47.28 -29.91 -21.63
N GLY A 226 -48.36 -30.65 -21.34
CA GLY A 226 -49.73 -30.19 -21.54
C GLY A 226 -50.08 -28.93 -20.74
N GLN A 227 -49.66 -28.84 -19.48
CA GLN A 227 -49.83 -27.63 -18.68
C GLN A 227 -49.11 -26.42 -19.29
N ALA A 228 -47.90 -26.63 -19.80
CA ALA A 228 -47.12 -25.57 -20.43
C ALA A 228 -47.75 -25.11 -21.76
N VAL A 229 -48.27 -26.05 -22.56
CA VAL A 229 -49.04 -25.76 -23.79
C VAL A 229 -50.29 -24.94 -23.49
N GLN A 230 -51.06 -25.31 -22.46
CA GLN A 230 -52.27 -24.57 -22.07
C GLN A 230 -51.96 -23.14 -21.64
N ALA A 231 -50.82 -22.91 -20.98
CA ALA A 231 -50.37 -21.58 -20.59
C ALA A 231 -49.94 -20.70 -21.77
N ALA A 232 -49.46 -21.30 -22.87
CA ALA A 232 -48.97 -20.59 -24.06
C ALA A 232 -50.05 -20.33 -25.13
N ALA A 233 -51.30 -20.73 -24.90
CA ALA A 233 -52.43 -20.47 -25.81
C ALA A 233 -52.19 -20.91 -27.27
N GLY A 234 -51.43 -21.99 -27.49
CA GLY A 234 -51.29 -22.65 -28.80
C GLY A 234 -50.19 -22.14 -29.73
N SER A 235 -49.39 -21.14 -29.35
CA SER A 235 -48.19 -20.74 -30.13
C SER A 235 -47.12 -20.09 -29.26
N GLY A 236 -45.85 -20.20 -29.66
CA GLY A 236 -44.73 -19.59 -28.97
C GLY A 236 -43.76 -20.61 -28.40
N VAL A 237 -43.17 -20.32 -27.24
CA VAL A 237 -42.17 -21.18 -26.61
C VAL A 237 -42.64 -21.56 -25.21
N ILE A 238 -42.55 -22.86 -24.92
CA ILE A 238 -42.90 -23.44 -23.64
C ILE A 238 -41.66 -24.09 -23.02
N ARG A 239 -41.65 -24.17 -21.70
CA ARG A 239 -40.62 -24.86 -20.93
C ARG A 239 -41.28 -25.77 -19.90
N TYR A 240 -40.78 -26.99 -19.79
CA TYR A 240 -41.26 -27.95 -18.80
C TYR A 240 -40.14 -28.92 -18.41
N HIS A 241 -40.35 -29.60 -17.29
CA HIS A 241 -39.48 -30.68 -16.83
C HIS A 241 -40.29 -31.98 -16.85
N LEU A 242 -39.65 -33.09 -17.20
CA LEU A 242 -40.22 -34.43 -16.99
C LEU A 242 -39.57 -35.07 -15.76
N ASP A 243 -39.95 -36.31 -15.46
CA ASP A 243 -39.47 -37.07 -14.29
C ASP A 243 -37.96 -37.34 -14.30
N ASP A 244 -37.29 -37.16 -15.44
CA ASP A 244 -35.83 -37.21 -15.57
C ASP A 244 -35.11 -36.00 -14.99
N GLY A 245 -35.84 -34.92 -14.68
CA GLY A 245 -35.29 -33.68 -14.13
C GLY A 245 -34.69 -32.73 -15.18
N ASP A 246 -34.70 -33.10 -16.45
CA ASP A 246 -34.13 -32.30 -17.52
C ASP A 246 -35.13 -31.26 -18.05
N GLU A 247 -34.69 -30.01 -18.10
CA GLU A 247 -35.48 -28.92 -18.65
C GLU A 247 -35.53 -29.02 -20.17
N ARG A 248 -36.75 -29.02 -20.70
CA ARG A 248 -37.05 -29.06 -22.13
C ARG A 248 -37.51 -27.67 -22.58
N ILE A 249 -36.95 -27.19 -23.67
CA ILE A 249 -37.35 -25.94 -24.32
C ILE A 249 -38.01 -26.33 -25.63
N VAL A 250 -39.27 -25.93 -25.82
CA VAL A 250 -40.08 -26.40 -26.95
C VAL A 250 -40.76 -25.22 -27.63
N GLY A 251 -40.55 -25.09 -28.93
CA GLY A 251 -41.34 -24.21 -29.78
C GLY A 251 -42.62 -24.90 -30.22
N ILE A 252 -43.76 -24.22 -30.15
CA ILE A 252 -45.05 -24.73 -30.62
C ILE A 252 -45.65 -23.80 -31.67
N ALA A 253 -46.25 -24.41 -32.69
CA ALA A 253 -46.94 -23.69 -33.75
C ALA A 253 -48.14 -24.50 -34.29
N PRO A 254 -49.24 -23.84 -34.68
CA PRO A 254 -50.34 -24.51 -35.34
C PRO A 254 -49.91 -24.99 -36.74
N VAL A 255 -50.40 -26.17 -37.13
CA VAL A 255 -50.21 -26.73 -38.47
C VAL A 255 -51.28 -26.14 -39.39
N PRO A 256 -50.91 -25.43 -40.47
CA PRO A 256 -51.88 -24.85 -41.41
C PRO A 256 -52.89 -25.89 -41.94
N SER A 257 -54.10 -25.43 -42.27
CA SER A 257 -55.17 -26.27 -42.81
C SER A 257 -55.64 -27.43 -41.90
N SER A 258 -55.25 -27.44 -40.62
CA SER A 258 -55.65 -28.48 -39.65
C SER A 258 -55.90 -27.89 -38.24
N THR A 259 -56.42 -28.71 -37.33
CA THR A 259 -56.55 -28.38 -35.89
C THR A 259 -55.31 -28.79 -35.08
N TRP A 260 -54.26 -29.27 -35.75
CA TRP A 260 -53.10 -29.86 -35.10
C TRP A 260 -52.09 -28.78 -34.72
N THR A 261 -51.34 -29.04 -33.66
CA THR A 261 -50.20 -28.24 -33.25
C THR A 261 -48.96 -29.11 -33.31
N ILE A 262 -47.90 -28.58 -33.91
CA ILE A 262 -46.59 -29.21 -33.90
C ILE A 262 -45.74 -28.57 -32.81
N ALA A 263 -44.98 -29.39 -32.13
CA ALA A 263 -44.03 -29.01 -31.10
C ALA A 263 -42.64 -29.51 -31.50
N VAL A 264 -41.66 -28.61 -31.49
CA VAL A 264 -40.26 -28.92 -31.76
C VAL A 264 -39.46 -28.61 -30.51
N GLY A 265 -38.80 -29.62 -29.96
CA GLY A 265 -38.09 -29.56 -28.69
C GLY A 265 -36.58 -29.65 -28.83
N ALA A 266 -35.89 -29.02 -27.88
CA ALA A 266 -34.46 -29.16 -27.64
C ALA A 266 -34.20 -29.40 -26.15
N MET A 267 -33.15 -30.16 -25.84
CA MET A 267 -32.68 -30.35 -24.48
C MET A 267 -31.87 -29.13 -24.03
N ARG A 268 -32.19 -28.55 -22.86
CA ARG A 268 -31.46 -27.39 -22.35
C ARG A 268 -29.96 -27.67 -22.15
N ASP A 269 -29.61 -28.88 -21.75
CA ASP A 269 -28.21 -29.25 -21.51
C ASP A 269 -27.39 -29.34 -22.80
N GLU A 270 -28.01 -29.77 -23.90
CA GLU A 270 -27.43 -29.70 -25.25
C GLU A 270 -27.25 -28.23 -25.67
N VAL A 271 -28.30 -27.42 -25.52
CA VAL A 271 -28.28 -25.98 -25.82
C VAL A 271 -27.18 -25.24 -25.04
N LEU A 272 -26.95 -25.62 -23.79
CA LEU A 272 -25.95 -25.03 -22.92
C LEU A 272 -24.59 -25.73 -22.98
N ALA A 273 -24.41 -26.80 -23.76
CA ALA A 273 -23.16 -27.56 -23.82
C ALA A 273 -21.96 -26.66 -24.16
N GLY A 274 -22.11 -25.80 -25.17
CA GLY A 274 -21.10 -24.81 -25.55
C GLY A 274 -20.80 -23.79 -24.43
N VAL A 275 -21.83 -23.36 -23.70
CA VAL A 275 -21.69 -22.43 -22.56
C VAL A 275 -21.00 -23.12 -21.36
N ASN A 276 -21.28 -24.40 -21.14
CA ASN A 276 -20.64 -25.22 -20.11
C ASN A 276 -19.16 -25.48 -20.42
N GLN A 277 -18.79 -25.62 -21.70
CA GLN A 277 -17.40 -25.70 -22.11
C GLN A 277 -16.68 -24.37 -21.87
N LEU A 278 -17.30 -23.24 -22.23
CA LEU A 278 -16.79 -21.90 -21.91
C LEU A 278 -16.61 -21.71 -20.39
N ARG A 279 -17.56 -22.14 -19.57
CA ARG A 279 -17.47 -22.13 -18.10
C ARG A 279 -16.20 -22.85 -17.63
N SER A 280 -15.93 -24.03 -18.17
CA SER A 280 -14.77 -24.84 -17.80
C SER A 280 -13.45 -24.15 -18.17
N VAL A 281 -13.40 -23.51 -19.35
CA VAL A 281 -12.25 -22.68 -19.77
C VAL A 281 -12.06 -21.47 -18.84
N LEU A 282 -13.15 -20.77 -18.48
CA LEU A 282 -13.11 -19.63 -17.57
C LEU A 282 -12.63 -20.01 -16.18
N ILE A 283 -13.06 -21.17 -15.66
CA ILE A 283 -12.56 -21.71 -14.38
C ILE A 283 -11.07 -22.01 -14.47
N GLY A 284 -10.61 -22.66 -15.55
CA GLY A 284 -9.19 -22.95 -15.78
C GLY A 284 -8.32 -21.69 -15.82
N LEU A 285 -8.74 -20.68 -16.59
CA LEU A 285 -8.07 -19.37 -16.65
C LEU A 285 -8.08 -18.63 -15.31
N SER A 286 -9.19 -18.71 -14.58
CA SER A 286 -9.30 -18.10 -13.24
C SER A 286 -8.30 -18.72 -12.26
N LEU A 287 -8.20 -20.05 -12.23
CA LEU A 287 -7.22 -20.76 -11.41
C LEU A 287 -5.79 -20.39 -11.80
N LEU A 288 -5.50 -20.29 -13.10
CA LEU A 288 -4.20 -19.85 -13.61
C LEU A 288 -3.86 -18.42 -13.14
N PHE A 289 -4.76 -17.46 -13.30
CA PHE A 289 -4.53 -16.08 -12.87
C PHE A 289 -4.42 -15.93 -11.35
N ILE A 290 -5.17 -16.72 -10.58
CA ILE A 290 -5.01 -16.79 -9.13
C ILE A 290 -3.61 -17.31 -8.78
N ALA A 291 -3.16 -18.40 -9.42
CA ALA A 291 -1.83 -18.96 -9.17
C ALA A 291 -0.71 -17.96 -9.52
N VAL A 292 -0.77 -17.35 -10.71
CA VAL A 292 0.19 -16.33 -11.14
C VAL A 292 0.15 -15.11 -10.22
N GLY A 293 -1.05 -14.66 -9.82
CA GLY A 293 -1.24 -13.56 -8.89
C GLY A 293 -0.64 -13.83 -7.51
N LEU A 294 -0.82 -15.04 -6.97
CA LEU A 294 -0.22 -15.43 -5.70
C LEU A 294 1.31 -15.49 -5.78
N VAL A 295 1.86 -16.03 -6.87
CA VAL A 295 3.31 -16.09 -7.10
C VAL A 295 3.91 -14.69 -7.22
N THR A 296 3.30 -13.82 -8.04
CA THR A 296 3.78 -12.44 -8.21
C THR A 296 3.66 -11.63 -6.92
N ALA A 297 2.54 -11.73 -6.20
CA ALA A 297 2.36 -11.05 -4.92
C ALA A 297 3.34 -11.56 -3.84
N ALA A 298 3.63 -12.87 -3.81
CA ALA A 298 4.63 -13.44 -2.91
C ALA A 298 6.05 -12.94 -3.27
N ALA A 299 6.39 -12.87 -4.56
CA ALA A 299 7.67 -12.37 -5.05
C ALA A 299 7.87 -10.89 -4.69
N VAL A 300 6.87 -10.04 -4.94
CA VAL A 300 6.89 -8.62 -4.56
C VAL A 300 6.98 -8.46 -3.05
N GLY A 301 6.16 -9.21 -2.31
CA GLY A 301 6.20 -9.21 -0.85
C GLY A 301 7.56 -9.61 -0.29
N HIS A 302 8.26 -10.57 -0.92
CA HIS A 302 9.61 -10.98 -0.54
C HIS A 302 10.66 -9.91 -0.88
N ARG A 303 10.57 -9.29 -2.06
CA ARG A 303 11.48 -8.22 -2.50
C ARG A 303 11.40 -6.97 -1.63
N ILE A 304 10.26 -6.66 -1.04
CA ILE A 304 10.11 -5.49 -0.14
C ILE A 304 10.38 -5.85 1.32
N ALA A 305 9.76 -6.92 1.84
CA ALA A 305 9.79 -7.19 3.28
C ALA A 305 11.15 -7.66 3.80
N ASN A 306 11.96 -8.33 2.97
CA ASN A 306 13.27 -8.84 3.40
C ASN A 306 14.32 -7.74 3.56
N PRO A 307 14.53 -6.83 2.58
CA PRO A 307 15.38 -5.66 2.76
C PRO A 307 15.01 -4.81 3.98
N LEU A 308 13.72 -4.53 4.17
CA LEU A 308 13.25 -3.78 5.35
C LEU A 308 13.58 -4.50 6.67
N ARG A 309 13.51 -5.83 6.70
CA ARG A 309 13.96 -6.61 7.88
C ARG A 309 15.47 -6.51 8.13
N ARG A 310 16.29 -6.39 7.08
CA ARG A 310 17.74 -6.18 7.25
C ARG A 310 18.01 -4.79 7.81
N ILE A 311 17.37 -3.76 7.26
CA ILE A 311 17.45 -2.38 7.77
C ILE A 311 16.99 -2.33 9.24
N GLN A 312 15.89 -2.99 9.59
CA GLN A 312 15.39 -3.06 10.97
C GLN A 312 16.40 -3.68 11.94
N LYS A 313 17.19 -4.68 11.51
CA LYS A 313 18.25 -5.27 12.34
C LYS A 313 19.40 -4.28 12.57
N VAL A 314 19.81 -3.53 11.55
CA VAL A 314 20.85 -2.51 11.68
C VAL A 314 20.40 -1.39 12.61
N ILE A 315 19.16 -0.92 12.47
CA ILE A 315 18.58 0.08 13.39
C ILE A 315 18.58 -0.45 14.83
N ALA A 316 18.23 -1.72 15.05
CA ALA A 316 18.27 -2.32 16.38
C ALA A 316 19.69 -2.42 16.96
N ALA A 317 20.71 -2.68 16.12
CA ALA A 317 22.11 -2.68 16.53
C ALA A 317 22.59 -1.27 16.91
N VAL A 318 22.26 -0.27 16.09
CA VAL A 318 22.55 1.15 16.38
C VAL A 318 21.89 1.60 17.68
N ALA A 319 20.63 1.22 17.91
CA ALA A 319 19.92 1.51 19.15
C ALA A 319 20.56 0.84 20.38
N ALA A 320 21.27 -0.28 20.20
CA ALA A 320 22.06 -0.94 21.24
C ALA A 320 23.48 -0.36 21.39
N GLY A 321 23.84 0.68 20.61
CA GLY A 321 25.14 1.35 20.65
C GLY A 321 26.18 0.76 19.69
N ASP A 322 25.85 -0.25 18.90
CA ASP A 322 26.74 -0.78 17.86
C ASP A 322 26.65 0.09 16.59
N LEU A 323 27.62 0.98 16.42
CA LEU A 323 27.78 1.85 15.24
C LEU A 323 28.68 1.23 14.17
N THR A 324 29.05 -0.05 14.30
CA THR A 324 29.83 -0.77 13.27
C THR A 324 28.94 -1.51 12.27
N SER A 325 27.70 -1.81 12.65
CA SER A 325 26.71 -2.42 11.78
C SER A 325 26.29 -1.47 10.65
N ILE A 326 26.39 -1.93 9.40
CA ILE A 326 25.96 -1.19 8.20
C ILE A 326 24.89 -1.96 7.42
N SER A 327 24.04 -1.23 6.71
CA SER A 327 23.03 -1.83 5.84
C SER A 327 23.56 -1.99 4.41
N GLU A 328 23.75 -3.23 3.97
CA GLU A 328 24.21 -3.60 2.61
C GLU A 328 23.06 -3.81 1.62
N VAL A 329 21.94 -3.10 1.79
CA VAL A 329 20.78 -3.25 0.92
C VAL A 329 21.04 -2.50 -0.40
N ALA A 330 21.53 -3.22 -1.40
CA ALA A 330 21.78 -2.72 -2.76
C ALA A 330 20.52 -2.75 -3.63
N LEU A 331 19.47 -2.03 -3.23
CA LEU A 331 18.33 -1.73 -4.11
C LEU A 331 18.46 -0.31 -4.66
N HIS A 332 17.94 -0.09 -5.86
CA HIS A 332 17.88 1.23 -6.51
C HIS A 332 16.49 1.88 -6.36
N ASP A 333 15.71 1.44 -5.38
CA ASP A 333 14.34 1.90 -5.09
C ASP A 333 14.28 2.69 -3.76
N GLU A 334 13.07 3.02 -3.31
CA GLU A 334 12.84 3.74 -2.05
C GLU A 334 13.42 3.00 -0.84
N VAL A 335 13.49 1.66 -0.87
CA VAL A 335 14.08 0.88 0.22
C VAL A 335 15.61 1.02 0.22
N GLY A 336 16.22 1.10 -0.95
CA GLY A 336 17.64 1.44 -1.11
C GLY A 336 17.98 2.82 -0.55
N LEU A 337 17.17 3.84 -0.86
CA LEU A 337 17.35 5.19 -0.32
C LEU A 337 17.32 5.23 1.21
N VAL A 338 16.40 4.49 1.84
CA VAL A 338 16.34 4.36 3.31
C VAL A 338 17.63 3.71 3.85
N SER A 339 18.16 2.70 3.17
CA SER A 339 19.42 2.05 3.56
C SER A 339 20.60 3.02 3.53
N THR A 340 20.74 3.81 2.45
CA THR A 340 21.82 4.80 2.31
C THR A 340 21.70 5.88 3.37
N ALA A 341 20.50 6.45 3.56
CA ALA A 341 20.26 7.46 4.58
C ALA A 341 20.56 6.95 6.01
N LEU A 342 20.25 5.68 6.32
CA LEU A 342 20.62 5.07 7.59
C LEU A 342 22.15 4.99 7.75
N ASN A 343 22.88 4.55 6.72
CA ASN A 343 24.34 4.46 6.76
C ASN A 343 24.99 5.85 6.95
N ASP A 344 24.50 6.87 6.25
CA ASP A 344 24.97 8.26 6.42
C ASP A 344 24.73 8.77 7.84
N THR A 345 23.58 8.41 8.43
CA THR A 345 23.26 8.76 9.82
C THR A 345 24.25 8.10 10.79
N ILE A 346 24.55 6.81 10.60
CA ILE A 346 25.53 6.08 11.42
C ILE A 346 26.92 6.72 11.29
N ALA A 347 27.34 7.09 10.07
CA ALA A 347 28.62 7.75 9.82
C ALA A 347 28.74 9.08 10.58
N ARG A 348 27.70 9.94 10.51
CA ARG A 348 27.65 11.22 11.23
C ARG A 348 27.68 11.05 12.75
N ILE A 349 27.04 9.99 13.29
CA ILE A 349 27.12 9.68 14.72
C ILE A 349 28.55 9.27 15.09
N ARG A 350 29.23 8.45 14.28
CA ARG A 350 30.62 8.06 14.53
C ARG A 350 31.57 9.26 14.51
N GLU A 351 31.42 10.17 13.54
CA GLU A 351 32.19 11.42 13.48
C GLU A 351 31.98 12.28 14.72
N ALA A 352 30.72 12.44 15.17
CA ALA A 352 30.41 13.20 16.37
C ALA A 352 31.04 12.57 17.64
N ILE A 353 30.97 11.24 17.78
CA ILE A 353 31.63 10.54 18.90
C ILE A 353 33.15 10.69 18.84
N SER A 354 33.74 10.59 17.64
CA SER A 354 35.18 10.80 17.45
C SER A 354 35.60 12.21 17.85
N LEU A 355 34.82 13.23 17.48
CA LEU A 355 35.06 14.61 17.85
C LEU A 355 34.96 14.81 19.37
N VAL A 356 33.92 14.25 20.00
CA VAL A 356 33.80 14.25 21.47
C VAL A 356 35.02 13.61 22.11
N ASN A 357 35.50 12.47 21.58
CA ASN A 357 36.68 11.79 22.11
C ASN A 357 37.95 12.65 21.98
N SER A 358 38.20 13.29 20.83
CA SER A 358 39.35 14.18 20.66
C SER A 358 39.28 15.41 21.57
N THR A 359 38.12 16.04 21.68
CA THR A 359 37.91 17.19 22.59
C THR A 359 38.08 16.76 24.04
N THR A 360 37.68 15.55 24.41
CA THR A 360 37.91 15.02 25.78
C THR A 360 39.40 14.84 26.06
N ILE A 361 40.19 14.38 25.09
CA ILE A 361 41.65 14.24 25.24
C ILE A 361 42.32 15.62 25.38
N GLU A 362 41.96 16.60 24.54
CA GLU A 362 42.46 17.98 24.67
C GLU A 362 42.08 18.59 26.02
N LEU A 363 40.83 18.39 26.46
CA LEU A 363 40.35 18.89 27.75
C LEU A 363 41.14 18.29 28.92
N ASN A 364 41.49 17.00 28.86
CA ASN A 364 42.36 16.37 29.87
C ASN A 364 43.75 17.03 29.88
N SER A 365 44.36 17.28 28.72
CA SER A 365 45.66 17.96 28.63
C SER A 365 45.59 19.41 29.17
N TYR A 366 44.53 20.16 28.85
CA TYR A 366 44.30 21.48 29.43
C TYR A 366 44.12 21.42 30.94
N SER A 367 43.42 20.41 31.45
CA SER A 367 43.23 20.21 32.90
C SER A 367 44.54 19.94 33.61
N GLU A 368 45.45 19.16 33.02
CA GLU A 368 46.82 18.94 33.53
C GLU A 368 47.64 20.24 33.53
N GLY A 369 47.62 20.99 32.41
CA GLY A 369 48.31 22.28 32.31
C GLY A 369 47.78 23.31 33.31
N LEU A 370 46.47 23.34 33.53
CA LEU A 370 45.83 24.20 34.52
C LEU A 370 46.20 23.80 35.95
N ALA A 371 46.29 22.50 36.25
CA ALA A 371 46.74 22.03 37.55
C ALA A 371 48.20 22.44 37.84
N ALA A 372 49.08 22.35 36.84
CA ALA A 372 50.46 22.83 36.96
C ALA A 372 50.53 24.36 37.16
N ALA A 373 49.76 25.13 36.38
CA ALA A 373 49.69 26.58 36.55
C ALA A 373 49.13 26.98 37.92
N ALA A 374 48.13 26.27 38.44
CA ALA A 374 47.60 26.50 39.77
C ALA A 374 48.63 26.22 40.88
N GLN A 375 49.49 25.20 40.71
CA GLN A 375 50.61 24.93 41.61
C GLN A 375 51.66 26.05 41.57
N GLU A 376 52.03 26.52 40.37
CA GLU A 376 52.98 27.63 40.20
C GLU A 376 52.45 28.92 40.84
N VAL A 377 51.19 29.27 40.59
CA VAL A 377 50.53 30.43 41.22
C VAL A 377 50.51 30.28 42.74
N SER A 378 50.24 29.09 43.27
CA SER A 378 50.26 28.85 44.73
C SER A 378 51.66 29.10 45.31
N ALA A 379 52.71 28.61 44.64
CA ALA A 379 54.10 28.85 45.04
C ALA A 379 54.47 30.34 44.97
N SER A 380 54.07 31.06 43.91
CA SER A 380 54.28 32.50 43.82
C SER A 380 53.54 33.28 44.90
N VAL A 381 52.33 32.85 45.27
CA VAL A 381 51.58 33.47 46.39
C VAL A 381 52.31 33.25 47.72
N GLU A 382 52.90 32.08 47.96
CA GLU A 382 53.73 31.82 49.15
C GLU A 382 54.98 32.70 49.17
N GLU A 383 55.67 32.86 48.03
CA GLU A 383 56.83 33.74 47.90
C GLU A 383 56.47 35.21 48.14
N VAL A 384 55.36 35.69 47.56
CA VAL A 384 54.83 37.04 47.77
C VAL A 384 54.47 37.25 49.25
N ALA A 385 53.85 36.27 49.91
CA ALA A 385 53.54 36.35 51.33
C ALA A 385 54.81 36.43 52.18
N SER A 386 55.85 35.64 51.85
CA SER A 386 57.15 35.69 52.54
C SER A 386 57.84 37.04 52.38
N THR A 387 57.95 37.54 51.16
CA THR A 387 58.53 38.86 50.87
C THR A 387 57.72 40.00 51.50
N THR A 388 56.40 39.88 51.57
CA THR A 388 55.54 40.84 52.28
C THR A 388 55.83 40.85 53.79
N ASN A 389 56.06 39.69 54.40
CA ASN A 389 56.45 39.60 55.81
C ASN A 389 57.83 40.22 56.07
N GLU A 390 58.81 39.95 55.21
CA GLU A 390 60.15 40.55 55.30
C GLU A 390 60.08 42.08 55.10
N PHE A 391 59.26 42.54 54.16
CA PHE A 391 59.00 43.95 53.92
C PHE A 391 58.37 44.63 55.15
N SER A 392 57.39 43.99 55.80
CA SER A 392 56.78 44.50 57.04
C SER A 392 57.82 44.64 58.15
N SER A 393 58.70 43.65 58.33
CA SER A 393 59.78 43.72 59.32
C SER A 393 60.78 44.85 59.00
N THR A 394 61.11 45.04 57.72
CA THR A 394 61.97 46.13 57.27
C THR A 394 61.32 47.49 57.52
N LEU A 395 60.00 47.62 57.28
CA LEU A 395 59.25 48.84 57.59
C LEU A 395 59.26 49.16 59.09
N ASP A 396 59.10 48.16 59.98
CA ASP A 396 59.21 48.35 61.43
C ASP A 396 60.61 48.86 61.82
N GLN A 397 61.66 48.31 61.21
CA GLN A 397 63.03 48.77 61.42
C GLN A 397 63.24 50.21 60.93
N VAL A 398 62.71 50.56 59.76
CA VAL A 398 62.75 51.93 59.23
C VAL A 398 62.03 52.90 60.14
N ASN A 399 60.85 52.53 60.66
CA ASN A 399 60.10 53.36 61.60
C ASN A 399 60.88 53.58 62.91
N SER A 400 61.47 52.53 63.48
CA SER A 400 62.35 52.62 64.66
C SER A 400 63.57 53.52 64.41
N ASN A 401 64.21 53.38 63.24
CA ASN A 401 65.35 54.21 62.86
C ASN A 401 64.94 55.67 62.70
N ALA A 402 63.81 55.96 62.04
CA ALA A 402 63.27 57.31 61.90
C ALA A 402 63.00 57.95 63.27
N GLN A 403 62.47 57.20 64.22
CA GLN A 403 62.23 57.68 65.59
C GLN A 403 63.54 57.96 66.34
N THR A 404 64.54 57.10 66.18
CA THR A 404 65.89 57.30 66.74
C THR A 404 66.56 58.54 66.17
N VAL A 405 66.48 58.75 64.85
CA VAL A 405 66.98 59.95 64.16
C VAL A 405 66.25 61.19 64.65
N GLY A 406 64.94 61.14 64.83
CA GLY A 406 64.15 62.24 65.40
C GLY A 406 64.60 62.63 66.80
N SER A 407 64.82 61.64 67.69
CA SER A 407 65.36 61.89 69.03
C SER A 407 66.78 62.45 69.00
N ALA A 408 67.65 61.93 68.13
CA ALA A 408 69.02 62.43 67.98
C ALA A 408 69.06 63.88 67.46
N ALA A 409 68.21 64.21 66.48
CA ALA A 409 68.07 65.56 65.96
C ALA A 409 67.60 66.55 67.04
N SER A 410 66.64 66.13 67.89
CA SER A 410 66.20 66.93 69.04
C SER A 410 67.34 67.17 70.04
N ALA A 411 68.11 66.14 70.37
CA ALA A 411 69.24 66.27 71.29
C ALA A 411 70.37 67.16 70.74
N VAL A 412 70.60 67.13 69.42
CA VAL A 412 71.54 68.04 68.74
C VAL A 412 71.04 69.48 68.83
N ALA A 413 69.74 69.73 68.61
CA ALA A 413 69.15 71.06 68.75
C ALA A 413 69.30 71.61 70.18
N ASP A 414 69.05 70.79 71.20
CA ASP A 414 69.23 71.18 72.60
C ASP A 414 70.69 71.52 72.93
N ARG A 415 71.64 70.70 72.47
CA ARG A 415 73.08 70.98 72.66
C ARG A 415 73.54 72.23 71.93
N ALA A 416 73.02 72.48 70.73
CA ALA A 416 73.32 73.70 69.99
C ALA A 416 72.83 74.94 70.76
N SER A 417 71.61 74.89 71.32
CA SER A 417 71.07 75.96 72.17
C SER A 417 71.89 76.19 73.45
N GLN A 418 72.32 75.12 74.13
CA GLN A 418 73.22 75.23 75.29
C GLN A 418 74.58 75.85 74.92
N GLY A 419 75.12 75.47 73.75
CA GLY A 419 76.35 76.05 73.20
C GLY A 419 76.22 77.55 72.94
N GLU A 420 75.08 78.01 72.43
CA GLU A 420 74.78 79.43 72.23
C GLU A 420 74.81 80.21 73.56
N HIS A 421 74.21 79.66 74.61
CA HIS A 421 74.26 80.26 75.95
C HIS A 421 75.69 80.32 76.51
N ALA A 422 76.47 79.25 76.38
CA ALA A 422 77.86 79.22 76.84
C ALA A 422 78.73 80.26 76.12
N LEU A 423 78.57 80.41 74.79
CA LEU A 423 79.26 81.45 74.01
C LEU A 423 78.90 82.86 74.49
N THR A 424 77.63 83.09 74.82
CA THR A 424 77.16 84.38 75.36
C THR A 424 77.85 84.70 76.70
N SER A 425 78.01 83.71 77.58
CA SER A 425 78.76 83.88 78.84
C SER A 425 80.24 84.16 78.64
N ILE A 426 80.90 83.48 77.69
CA ILE A 426 82.32 83.70 77.37
C ILE A 426 82.57 85.14 76.90
N VAL A 427 81.70 85.68 76.03
CA VAL A 427 81.81 87.06 75.55
C VAL A 427 81.77 88.06 76.71
N SER A 428 80.89 87.83 77.70
CA SER A 428 80.79 88.66 78.90
C SER A 428 82.05 88.60 79.77
N GLN A 429 82.61 87.39 80.01
CA GLN A 429 83.86 87.23 80.76
C GLN A 429 85.06 87.88 80.07
N MET A 430 85.13 87.83 78.73
CA MET A 430 86.20 88.49 77.96
C MET A 430 86.15 90.01 78.12
N GLN A 431 84.97 90.62 78.27
CA GLN A 431 84.86 92.06 78.56
C GLN A 431 85.37 92.41 79.97
N GLN A 432 85.06 91.59 80.98
CA GLN A 432 85.61 91.76 82.34
C GLN A 432 87.13 91.61 82.38
N LEU A 433 87.66 90.60 81.67
CA LEU A 433 89.09 90.35 81.63
C LEU A 433 89.85 91.53 81.00
N ARG A 434 89.25 92.18 79.99
CA ARG A 434 89.79 93.41 79.39
C ARG A 434 89.86 94.57 80.39
N GLN A 435 88.87 94.73 81.26
CA GLN A 435 88.90 95.76 82.31
C GLN A 435 90.00 95.49 83.34
N ASN A 436 90.13 94.24 83.80
CA ASN A 436 91.18 93.89 84.77
C ASN A 436 92.59 94.09 84.22
N ALA A 437 92.82 93.76 82.95
CA ALA A 437 94.11 94.00 82.30
C ALA A 437 94.49 95.49 82.22
N GLN A 438 93.50 96.38 82.04
CA GLN A 438 93.70 97.83 82.04
C GLN A 438 94.14 98.33 83.43
N GLN A 439 93.49 97.83 84.49
CA GLN A 439 93.83 98.21 85.86
C GLN A 439 95.25 97.75 86.24
N LEU A 440 95.61 96.52 85.86
CA LEU A 440 96.95 95.99 86.11
C LEU A 440 98.06 96.85 85.45
N ALA A 441 97.79 97.41 84.27
CA ALA A 441 98.75 98.28 83.59
C ALA A 441 98.98 99.62 84.34
N GLU A 442 97.97 100.15 85.03
CA GLU A 442 98.11 101.36 85.87
C GLU A 442 98.98 101.09 87.10
N ASP A 443 98.76 99.96 87.78
CA ASP A 443 99.52 99.58 88.98
C ASP A 443 101.01 99.39 88.69
N VAL A 444 101.35 98.75 87.55
CA VAL A 444 102.74 98.54 87.11
C VAL A 444 103.44 99.88 86.82
N SER A 445 102.73 100.85 86.24
CA SER A 445 103.25 102.20 85.98
C SER A 445 103.56 102.95 87.29
N GLY A 446 102.70 102.78 88.31
CA GLY A 446 102.96 103.31 89.65
C GLY A 446 104.21 102.72 90.30
N LEU A 447 104.43 101.40 90.14
CA LEU A 447 105.60 100.70 90.67
C LEU A 447 106.93 101.19 90.07
N ALA A 448 106.92 101.54 88.77
CA ALA A 448 108.10 102.03 88.07
C ALA A 448 108.63 103.35 88.65
N LYS A 449 107.72 104.28 89.01
CA LYS A 449 108.08 105.54 89.67
C LYS A 449 108.75 105.33 91.02
N LEU A 450 108.25 104.37 91.80
CA LEU A 450 108.79 104.07 93.13
C LEU A 450 110.22 103.52 93.06
N SER A 451 110.55 102.77 92.01
CA SER A 451 111.91 102.23 91.78
C SER A 451 112.94 103.32 91.43
N GLU A 452 112.52 104.42 90.81
CA GLU A 452 113.40 105.53 90.42
C GLU A 452 113.85 106.36 91.64
N GLU A 453 112.97 106.51 92.63
CA GLU A 453 113.31 107.11 93.93
C GLU A 453 114.32 106.27 94.71
N ILE A 454 114.21 104.94 94.68
CA ILE A 454 115.17 104.03 95.35
C ILE A 454 116.58 104.18 94.76
N ASN A 455 116.69 104.31 93.44
CA ASN A 455 117.99 104.40 92.77
C ASN A 455 118.76 105.70 93.15
N SER A 456 118.03 106.78 93.42
CA SER A 456 118.60 108.05 93.89
C SER A 456 119.24 107.93 95.29
N ILE A 457 118.69 107.08 96.16
CA ILE A 457 119.24 106.83 97.51
C ILE A 457 120.54 106.02 97.41
N VAL A 458 120.58 104.99 96.55
CA VAL A 458 121.76 104.12 96.36
C VAL A 458 122.98 104.91 95.87
N SER A 459 122.76 105.87 94.96
CA SER A 459 123.85 106.74 94.45
C SER A 459 124.49 107.61 95.53
N LEU A 460 123.74 108.00 96.56
CA LEU A 460 124.25 108.83 97.66
C LEU A 460 125.08 108.01 98.66
N ILE A 461 124.79 106.71 98.80
CA ILE A 461 125.57 105.82 99.66
C ILE A 461 126.93 105.51 99.02
N GLY A 462 126.97 105.34 97.68
CA GLY A 462 128.21 105.11 96.93
C GLY A 462 129.25 106.23 97.09
N SER A 463 128.82 107.49 97.09
CA SER A 463 129.72 108.63 97.23
C SER A 463 130.35 108.77 98.62
N ILE A 464 129.77 108.17 99.66
CA ILE A 464 130.34 108.13 101.02
C ILE A 464 131.39 107.02 101.14
N ALA A 465 131.21 105.90 100.43
CA ALA A 465 132.13 104.78 100.45
C ALA A 465 133.49 105.12 99.80
N ASP A 466 133.48 105.80 98.66
CA ASP A 466 134.70 106.18 97.92
C ASP A 466 135.62 107.13 98.72
N GLN A 467 135.05 108.00 99.55
CA GLN A 467 135.83 108.94 100.36
C GLN A 467 136.55 108.23 101.53
N THR A 468 136.06 107.06 101.92
CA THR A 468 136.63 106.26 103.02
C THR A 468 137.80 105.41 102.54
N ASP A 469 137.72 104.90 101.30
CA ASP A 469 138.74 104.05 100.68
C ASP A 469 140.06 104.82 100.41
N LEU A 470 139.96 106.11 100.07
CA LEU A 470 141.11 106.96 99.76
C LEU A 470 141.97 107.34 100.98
N LEU A 471 141.40 107.34 102.19
CA LEU A 471 142.16 107.52 103.44
C LEU A 471 143.02 106.29 103.79
N ALA A 472 142.56 105.10 103.40
CA ALA A 472 143.21 103.83 103.73
C ALA A 472 144.44 103.55 102.84
N LEU A 473 144.39 103.91 101.56
CA LEU A 473 145.44 103.56 100.60
C LEU A 473 146.76 104.31 100.82
N ASN A 474 146.70 105.61 101.17
CA ASN A 474 147.91 106.40 101.37
C ASN A 474 148.69 106.01 102.64
N ALA A 475 148.03 105.40 103.63
CA ALA A 475 148.69 104.88 104.82
C ALA A 475 149.53 103.61 104.52
N ALA A 476 149.15 102.83 103.50
CA ALA A 476 149.76 101.55 103.19
C ALA A 476 151.01 101.66 102.29
N ILE A 477 151.08 102.66 101.41
CA ILE A 477 152.15 102.73 100.40
C ILE A 477 153.48 103.17 101.01
N GLU A 478 153.51 104.15 101.91
CA GLU A 478 154.81 104.68 102.36
C GLU A 478 155.52 103.77 103.39
N ALA A 479 154.78 102.83 104.00
CA ALA A 479 155.35 101.80 104.88
C ALA A 479 156.15 100.73 104.13
N ALA A 480 155.91 100.53 102.83
CA ALA A 480 156.53 99.45 102.05
C ALA A 480 157.88 99.81 101.41
N ARG A 481 158.33 101.08 101.47
CA ARG A 481 159.52 101.52 100.73
C ARG A 481 160.85 101.54 101.51
N ALA A 482 160.88 100.88 102.67
CA ALA A 482 162.11 100.43 103.30
C ALA A 482 162.37 98.94 102.94
N GLY A 483 163.39 98.66 102.12
CA GLY A 483 163.98 97.32 102.06
C GLY A 483 164.55 96.88 100.71
N GLU A 484 165.86 96.65 100.67
CA GLU A 484 166.51 95.67 99.79
C GLU A 484 166.81 96.06 98.33
N HIS A 485 167.44 97.23 98.11
CA HIS A 485 168.49 97.36 97.09
C HIS A 485 169.85 97.63 97.77
N GLY A 486 170.43 96.53 98.26
CA GLY A 486 171.83 96.33 98.55
C GLY A 486 172.31 95.05 97.85
N ARG A 487 173.21 95.23 96.88
CA ARG A 487 173.95 94.24 96.06
C ARG A 487 173.12 93.34 95.11
N GLY A 488 173.33 93.56 93.81
CA GLY A 488 172.82 92.73 92.71
C GLY A 488 171.84 93.49 91.85
#